data_AF-A0A538BTF1-F1
#
_entry.id   AF-A0A538BTF1-F1
#
_cell.length_a   1.000
_cell.length_b   1.000
_cell.length_c   1.000
_cell.angle_alpha   90.00
_cell.angle_beta   90.00
_cell.angle_gamma   90.00
#
_symmetry.space_group_name_H-M   'P 1'
#
loop_
_entity.id
_entity.type
_entity.pdbx_description
1 polymer ?
#
loop_
_entity_poly.entity_id
_entity_poly.type
_entity_poly.pdbx_seq_one_letter_code
_entity_poly.pdbx_strand_id
1 'polypeptide(L)'
;MKKFLRCALFLSVVCSLLPGAQPAAAATKASVVRVTLTSSWPTHSPDPMGLTYDAKARKLLVSDSEVDEIPSLWKGKNLFVAKRGGRLLSTRTFKKFTREPEDLAWDGKHQVL
;
A
#
# COMPACT_ATOMS: atom_id res chain seq x y z
N MET A 1 -46.75 -17.15 -17.32
CA MET A 1 -46.55 -17.46 -15.88
C MET A 1 -45.48 -18.53 -15.62
N LYS A 2 -45.53 -19.73 -16.20
CA LYS A 2 -44.55 -20.82 -15.94
C LYS A 2 -43.07 -20.49 -16.28
N LYS A 3 -42.80 -19.67 -17.31
CA LYS A 3 -41.42 -19.26 -17.69
C LYS A 3 -40.83 -18.23 -16.72
N PHE A 4 -41.65 -17.30 -16.21
CA PHE A 4 -41.24 -16.31 -15.20
C PHE A 4 -40.92 -16.98 -13.86
N LEU A 5 -41.73 -17.96 -13.45
CA LEU A 5 -41.50 -18.71 -12.22
C LEU A 5 -40.20 -19.53 -12.26
N ARG A 6 -39.86 -20.11 -13.42
CA ARG A 6 -38.59 -20.84 -13.63
C ARG A 6 -37.37 -19.91 -13.60
N CYS A 7 -37.47 -18.72 -14.19
CA CYS A 7 -36.39 -17.73 -14.17
C CYS A 7 -36.14 -17.18 -12.75
N ALA A 8 -37.22 -16.90 -12.01
CA ALA A 8 -37.15 -16.44 -10.63
C ALA A 8 -36.53 -17.50 -9.70
N LEU A 9 -36.91 -18.78 -9.84
CA LEU A 9 -36.30 -19.87 -9.07
C LEU A 9 -34.82 -20.08 -9.43
N PHE A 10 -34.46 -19.98 -10.71
CA PHE A 10 -33.05 -20.11 -11.13
C PHE A 10 -32.19 -18.99 -10.56
N LEU A 11 -32.70 -17.75 -10.57
CA LEU A 11 -31.99 -16.59 -10.04
C LEU A 11 -31.82 -16.66 -8.51
N SER A 12 -32.83 -17.14 -7.79
CA SER A 12 -32.74 -17.31 -6.34
C SER A 12 -31.74 -18.39 -5.93
N VAL A 13 -31.72 -19.53 -6.65
CA VAL A 13 -30.77 -20.62 -6.38
C VAL A 13 -29.33 -20.19 -6.66
N VAL A 14 -29.10 -19.44 -7.75
CA VAL A 14 -27.77 -18.92 -8.10
C VAL A 14 -27.29 -17.87 -7.08
N CYS A 15 -28.16 -16.97 -6.62
CA CYS A 15 -27.81 -16.00 -5.57
C CYS A 15 -27.50 -16.66 -4.22
N SER A 16 -28.15 -17.77 -3.87
CA SER A 16 -27.90 -18.50 -2.62
C SER A 16 -26.60 -19.33 -2.61
N LEU A 17 -25.97 -19.53 -3.78
CA LEU A 17 -24.73 -20.30 -3.92
C LEU A 17 -23.48 -19.43 -3.97
N LEU A 18 -23.62 -18.10 -3.90
CA LEU A 18 -22.47 -17.20 -3.86
C LEU A 18 -21.87 -17.24 -2.44
N PRO A 19 -20.64 -17.75 -2.24
CA PRO A 19 -19.99 -17.66 -0.94
C PRO A 19 -19.87 -16.18 -0.57
N GLY A 20 -20.50 -15.80 0.55
CA GLY A 20 -20.34 -14.48 1.12
C GLY A 20 -18.86 -14.23 1.40
N ALA A 21 -18.39 -13.01 1.14
CA ALA A 21 -17.01 -12.64 1.44
C ALA A 21 -16.76 -12.85 2.95
N GLN A 22 -15.95 -13.84 3.29
CA GLN A 22 -15.54 -14.05 4.67
C GLN A 22 -14.54 -12.96 5.06
N PRO A 23 -14.64 -12.41 6.28
CA PRO A 23 -13.61 -11.48 6.77
C PRO A 23 -12.25 -12.19 6.76
N ALA A 24 -11.23 -11.50 6.28
CA ALA A 24 -9.87 -12.03 6.29
C ALA A 24 -9.47 -12.31 7.75
N ALA A 25 -9.12 -13.56 8.05
CA ALA A 25 -8.57 -13.89 9.36
C ALA A 25 -7.22 -13.18 9.53
N ALA A 26 -7.00 -12.55 10.69
CA ALA A 26 -5.72 -11.95 11.02
C ALA A 26 -4.62 -13.01 11.08
N ALA A 27 -3.42 -12.68 10.60
CA ALA A 27 -2.27 -13.57 10.74
C ALA A 27 -1.92 -13.71 12.23
N THR A 28 -1.88 -14.95 12.74
CA THR A 28 -1.59 -15.23 14.15
C THR A 28 -0.10 -15.41 14.46
N LYS A 29 0.74 -15.46 13.42
CA LYS A 29 2.18 -15.58 13.50
C LYS A 29 2.83 -14.72 12.41
N ALA A 30 3.92 -14.05 12.76
CA ALA A 30 4.75 -13.31 11.82
C ALA A 30 6.23 -13.68 12.06
N SER A 31 7.01 -13.67 10.99
CA SER A 31 8.47 -13.74 11.04
C SER A 31 9.06 -12.66 10.16
N VAL A 32 10.24 -12.17 10.53
CA VAL A 32 10.98 -11.21 9.71
C VAL A 32 11.51 -11.95 8.48
N VAL A 33 10.98 -11.62 7.30
CA VAL A 33 11.42 -12.22 6.03
C VAL A 33 12.47 -11.38 5.30
N ARG A 34 12.63 -10.11 5.71
CA ARG A 34 13.55 -9.16 5.09
C ARG A 34 13.78 -7.96 5.98
N VAL A 35 15.03 -7.50 6.01
CA VAL A 35 15.42 -6.17 6.50
C VAL A 35 16.06 -5.44 5.34
N THR A 36 15.80 -4.15 5.20
CA THR A 36 16.39 -3.29 4.16
C THR A 36 16.79 -1.98 4.79
N LEU A 37 18.05 -1.57 4.59
CA LEU A 37 18.54 -0.26 5.01
C LEU A 37 18.13 0.77 3.96
N THR A 38 17.05 1.51 4.23
CA THR A 38 16.55 2.60 3.37
C THR A 38 17.55 3.74 3.25
N SER A 39 18.38 3.94 4.27
CA SER A 39 19.52 4.85 4.26
C SER A 39 20.59 4.47 3.24
N SER A 40 20.58 3.25 2.68
CA SER A 40 21.52 2.81 1.63
C SER A 40 20.95 2.92 0.21
N TRP A 41 19.73 3.43 0.04
CA TRP A 41 19.18 3.66 -1.29
C TRP A 41 19.91 4.79 -2.05
N PRO A 42 19.89 4.80 -3.40
CA PRO A 42 20.51 5.88 -4.20
C PRO A 42 19.98 7.28 -3.88
N THR A 43 18.70 7.37 -3.50
CA THR A 43 18.16 8.52 -2.79
C THR A 43 17.87 8.05 -1.38
N HIS A 44 18.67 8.54 -0.44
CA HIS A 44 18.65 8.09 0.94
C HIS A 44 17.33 8.47 1.62
N SER A 45 16.75 7.52 2.34
CA SER A 45 15.74 7.76 3.37
C SER A 45 16.37 7.35 4.70
N PRO A 46 17.05 8.29 5.38
CA PRO A 46 17.79 8.00 6.62
C PRO A 46 16.87 7.69 7.81
N ASP A 47 15.63 8.19 7.81
CA ASP A 47 14.66 8.02 8.90
C ASP A 47 13.25 7.72 8.36
N PRO A 48 13.01 6.50 7.85
CA PRO A 48 11.70 6.14 7.32
C PRO A 48 10.64 6.07 8.43
N MET A 49 9.55 6.82 8.29
CA MET A 49 8.48 6.92 9.29
C MET A 49 7.20 6.20 8.88
N GLY A 50 6.64 6.55 7.71
CA GLY A 50 5.39 5.96 7.23
C GLY A 50 5.64 4.80 6.27
N LEU A 51 4.78 3.78 6.32
CA LEU A 51 4.85 2.64 5.41
C LEU A 51 3.44 2.14 5.05
N THR A 52 3.15 2.07 3.75
CA THR A 52 1.95 1.40 3.26
C THR A 52 2.23 0.52 2.04
N TYR A 53 1.24 -0.29 1.67
CA TYR A 53 1.36 -1.27 0.59
C TYR A 53 0.26 -1.11 -0.46
N ASP A 54 0.68 -0.78 -1.68
CA ASP A 54 -0.18 -0.88 -2.86
C ASP A 54 -0.15 -2.32 -3.37
N ALA A 55 -1.20 -3.08 -3.03
CA ALA A 55 -1.35 -4.48 -3.44
C ALA A 55 -1.51 -4.67 -4.95
N LYS A 56 -2.10 -3.70 -5.66
CA LYS A 56 -2.33 -3.80 -7.11
C LYS A 56 -1.00 -3.64 -7.87
N ALA A 57 -0.19 -2.66 -7.49
CA ALA A 57 1.12 -2.45 -8.09
C ALA A 57 2.23 -3.31 -7.45
N ARG A 58 1.96 -3.95 -6.31
CA ARG A 58 2.91 -4.74 -5.50
C ARG A 58 4.11 -3.91 -5.04
N LYS A 59 3.84 -2.70 -4.54
CA LYS A 59 4.85 -1.71 -4.15
C LYS A 59 4.68 -1.30 -2.69
N LEU A 60 5.80 -1.07 -2.03
CA LEU A 60 5.87 -0.39 -0.74
C LEU A 60 5.99 1.12 -1.01
N LEU A 61 5.23 1.90 -0.27
CA LEU A 61 5.29 3.36 -0.25
C LEU A 61 5.80 3.77 1.13
N VAL A 62 6.88 4.54 1.18
CA VAL A 62 7.59 4.89 2.41
C VAL A 62 7.74 6.40 2.49
N SER A 63 7.42 7.00 3.62
CA SER A 63 7.68 8.42 3.89
C SER A 63 8.84 8.59 4.86
N ASP A 64 9.42 9.79 4.86
CA ASP A 64 10.54 10.18 5.72
C ASP A 64 10.37 11.68 6.01
N SER A 65 10.10 12.04 7.27
CA SER A 65 9.87 13.44 7.66
C SER A 65 11.16 14.21 7.86
N GLU A 66 12.26 13.53 8.20
CA GLU A 66 13.50 14.16 8.65
C GLU A 66 14.52 14.35 7.51
N VAL A 67 14.33 13.68 6.37
CA VAL A 67 15.30 13.73 5.27
C VAL A 67 15.53 15.15 4.73
N ASP A 68 14.58 16.08 4.89
CA ASP A 68 14.77 17.47 4.49
C ASP A 68 15.46 18.35 5.53
N GLU A 69 15.62 17.85 6.76
CA GLU A 69 16.45 18.45 7.83
C GLU A 69 17.94 18.12 7.69
N ILE A 70 18.30 17.23 6.76
CA ILE A 70 19.69 16.80 6.52
C ILE A 70 20.15 17.31 5.14
N PRO A 71 20.73 18.53 5.04
CA PRO A 71 21.03 19.16 3.75
C PRO A 71 21.94 18.35 2.82
N SER A 72 22.84 17.53 3.37
CA SER A 72 23.74 16.66 2.59
C SER A 72 23.02 15.49 1.92
N LEU A 73 21.88 15.06 2.46
CA LEU A 73 21.07 13.95 1.95
C LEU A 73 19.83 14.41 1.18
N TRP A 74 19.32 15.62 1.46
CA TRP A 74 18.11 16.12 0.83
C TRP A 74 18.25 16.28 -0.69
N LYS A 75 17.39 15.58 -1.43
CA LYS A 75 17.28 15.65 -2.91
C LYS A 75 15.90 16.12 -3.36
N GLY A 76 15.15 16.80 -2.49
CA GLY A 76 13.78 17.22 -2.79
C GLY A 76 12.77 16.07 -2.72
N LYS A 77 13.05 14.98 -2.00
CA LYS A 77 12.26 13.75 -1.99
C LYS A 77 12.00 13.26 -0.56
N ASN A 78 10.73 13.12 -0.20
CA ASN A 78 10.25 12.60 1.09
C ASN A 78 9.16 11.52 0.91
N LEU A 79 9.03 10.97 -0.31
CA LEU A 79 8.22 9.79 -0.61
C LEU A 79 9.02 8.83 -1.49
N PHE A 80 9.13 7.59 -1.05
CA PHE A 80 9.94 6.55 -1.68
C PHE A 80 9.07 5.37 -2.05
N VAL A 81 9.28 4.84 -3.25
CA VAL A 81 8.51 3.70 -3.78
C VAL A 81 9.47 2.55 -3.98
N ALA A 82 9.25 1.44 -3.30
CA ALA A 82 10.13 0.27 -3.33
C ALA A 82 9.38 -1.00 -3.75
N LYS A 83 10.12 -2.00 -4.23
CA LYS A 83 9.59 -3.37 -4.32
C LYS A 83 9.36 -3.90 -2.91
N ARG A 84 8.48 -4.89 -2.75
CA ARG A 84 8.37 -5.70 -1.51
C ARG A 84 9.71 -6.33 -1.07
N GLY A 85 10.62 -6.50 -2.03
CA GLY A 85 11.99 -6.91 -1.78
C GLY A 85 12.94 -5.81 -1.27
N GLY A 86 12.46 -4.61 -0.94
CA GLY A 86 13.27 -3.52 -0.40
C GLY A 86 14.05 -2.69 -1.43
N ARG A 87 14.10 -3.09 -2.70
CA ARG A 87 14.78 -2.27 -3.73
C ARG A 87 13.97 -1.03 -4.09
N LEU A 88 14.58 0.15 -3.97
CA LEU A 88 14.01 1.41 -4.46
C LEU A 88 13.70 1.34 -5.96
N LEU A 89 12.52 1.86 -6.34
CA LEU A 89 12.05 1.95 -7.72
C LEU A 89 12.00 3.41 -8.18
N SER A 90 11.46 4.30 -7.35
CA SER A 90 11.29 5.70 -7.70
C SER A 90 11.09 6.55 -6.44
N THR A 91 11.29 7.86 -6.58
CA THR A 91 11.09 8.83 -5.51
C THR A 91 10.13 9.94 -5.95
N ARG A 92 9.37 10.48 -5.01
CA ARG A 92 8.39 11.55 -5.20
C ARG A 92 8.53 12.55 -4.06
N THR A 93 7.68 13.57 -4.05
CA THR A 93 7.67 14.59 -3.01
C THR A 93 6.24 14.89 -2.59
N PHE A 94 6.05 15.04 -1.29
CA PHE A 94 4.85 15.56 -0.67
C PHE A 94 4.92 17.05 -0.39
N LYS A 95 6.00 17.78 -0.73
CA LYS A 95 6.19 19.19 -0.33
C LYS A 95 5.04 20.14 -0.73
N LYS A 96 4.20 19.76 -1.71
CA LYS A 96 2.98 20.51 -2.06
C LYS A 96 1.85 20.36 -1.03
N PHE A 97 1.88 19.30 -0.23
CA PHE A 97 0.92 18.95 0.82
C PHE A 97 1.55 19.11 2.22
N THR A 98 2.68 18.45 2.48
CA THR A 98 3.44 18.54 3.74
C THR A 98 4.94 18.38 3.54
N ARG A 99 5.73 18.95 4.46
CA ARG A 99 7.18 18.76 4.55
C ARG A 99 7.55 17.53 5.37
N GLU A 100 6.74 17.24 6.38
CA GLU A 100 6.93 16.20 7.40
C GLU A 100 5.83 15.13 7.27
N PRO A 101 5.93 14.20 6.30
CA PRO A 101 5.00 13.08 6.17
C PRO A 101 5.38 11.94 7.14
N GLU A 102 4.64 11.80 8.23
CA GLU A 102 4.90 10.77 9.25
C GLU A 102 4.24 9.42 8.94
N ASP A 103 3.08 9.41 8.28
CA ASP A 103 2.33 8.19 7.96
C ASP A 103 1.71 8.22 6.56
N LEU A 104 1.33 7.04 6.06
CA LEU A 104 0.77 6.80 4.74
C LEU A 104 -0.38 5.79 4.80
N ALA A 105 -1.52 6.12 4.22
CA ALA A 105 -2.65 5.22 4.07
C ALA A 105 -2.99 5.02 2.59
N TRP A 106 -3.02 3.78 2.11
CA TRP A 106 -3.39 3.48 0.72
C TRP A 106 -4.83 3.01 0.63
N ASP A 107 -5.67 3.78 -0.07
CA ASP A 107 -7.00 3.33 -0.47
C ASP A 107 -6.88 2.50 -1.75
N GLY A 108 -6.86 1.18 -1.59
CA GLY A 108 -6.80 0.25 -2.71
C GLY A 108 -8.02 0.28 -3.64
N LYS A 109 -9.18 0.76 -3.19
CA LYS A 109 -10.40 0.83 -4.00
C LYS A 109 -10.34 2.01 -4.97
N HIS A 110 -10.00 3.18 -4.45
CA HIS A 110 -9.93 4.40 -5.24
C HIS A 110 -8.54 4.66 -5.85
N GLN A 111 -7.54 3.85 -5.48
CA GLN A 111 -6.15 3.97 -5.94
C GLN A 111 -5.54 5.33 -5.59
N VAL A 112 -5.78 5.77 -4.35
CA VAL A 112 -5.28 7.03 -3.81
C VAL A 112 -4.45 6.79 -2.56
N LEU A 113 -3.40 7.59 -2.44
CA LEU A 113 -2.53 7.72 -1.28
C LEU A 113 -2.91 8.97 -0.50
#